data_AF-B4P462-F1
#
_entry.id   AF-B4P462-F1
#
_cell.length_a   1.000
_cell.length_b   1.000
_cell.length_c   1.000
_cell.angle_alpha   90.00
_cell.angle_beta   90.00
_cell.angle_gamma   90.00
#
_symmetry.space_group_name_H-M   'P 1'
#
loop_
_entity.id
_entity.type
_entity.pdbx_description
1 polymer ?
#
loop_
_entity_poly.entity_id
_entity_poly.type
_entity_poly.pdbx_seq_one_letter_code
_entity_poly.pdbx_strand_id
1 'polypeptide(L)'
;MDMLNQILSINNGGAYGGGKAGGAFDPLTFAMKPQVVIRALCWLFSVVVFGCISSEGWTEKDGKEYCLYNGDGMACKYGNMVGVFGFLASMGFMGGEFLFERMSSVKSRKRYVMADMGFSAFWTFMYFVAFLYLWSQWSSSPPPPLGIGAGSMKTAIWFCLFSIVSWALCALMAYKRFLIGAGDEFTSAFETDPANVVHQQAYGYSMDNDNDQYSASPFGQPQQGGMEQQQSGLEYQQPTY
;
A
#
# COMPACT_ATOMS: atom_id res chain seq x y z
N MET A 1 8.16 -0.73 -21.38
CA MET A 1 9.18 -1.04 -20.34
C MET A 1 9.26 0.04 -19.27
N ASP A 2 8.83 1.27 -19.55
CA ASP A 2 8.84 2.39 -18.59
C ASP A 2 7.86 2.23 -17.40
N MET A 3 6.72 1.59 -17.60
CA MET A 3 5.74 1.38 -16.52
C MET A 3 6.25 0.40 -15.45
N LEU A 4 7.01 -0.62 -15.85
CA LEU A 4 7.66 -1.56 -14.91
C LEU A 4 8.82 -0.88 -14.18
N ASN A 5 9.57 0.00 -14.85
CA ASN A 5 10.63 0.78 -14.21
C ASN A 5 10.07 1.83 -13.24
N GLN A 6 8.91 2.44 -13.50
CA GLN A 6 8.21 3.29 -12.53
C GLN A 6 7.66 2.52 -11.32
N ILE A 7 7.23 1.27 -11.52
CA ILE A 7 6.85 0.37 -10.41
C ILE A 7 8.08 0.01 -9.56
N LEU A 8 9.27 -0.04 -10.17
CA LEU A 8 10.53 -0.34 -9.47
C LEU A 8 11.22 0.90 -8.89
N SER A 9 10.93 2.12 -9.37
CA SER A 9 11.54 3.37 -8.90
C SER A 9 10.86 3.98 -7.67
N ILE A 10 10.35 3.16 -6.75
CA ILE A 10 9.79 3.63 -5.46
C ILE A 10 10.85 4.33 -4.59
N ASN A 11 12.14 4.24 -4.97
CA ASN A 11 13.30 4.70 -4.22
C ASN A 11 13.58 6.22 -4.18
N ASN A 12 12.73 7.08 -4.76
CA ASN A 12 12.94 8.55 -4.70
C ASN A 12 11.97 9.30 -3.74
N GLY A 13 11.20 8.58 -2.92
CA GLY A 13 10.30 9.13 -1.91
C GLY A 13 10.77 8.82 -0.47
N GLY A 14 10.33 9.62 0.51
CA GLY A 14 10.54 9.33 1.94
C GLY A 14 9.75 8.10 2.42
N ALA A 15 9.88 7.76 3.72
CA ALA A 15 9.37 6.51 4.32
C ALA A 15 8.00 6.07 3.79
N TYR A 16 7.90 4.78 3.42
CA TYR A 16 6.76 4.16 2.73
C TYR A 16 6.48 4.75 1.33
N GLY A 17 7.50 5.21 0.59
CA GLY A 17 7.34 5.77 -0.78
C GLY A 17 6.57 7.09 -0.86
N GLY A 18 6.39 7.81 0.26
CA GLY A 18 5.68 9.08 0.30
C GLY A 18 6.58 10.25 -0.09
N GLY A 19 6.09 11.18 -0.90
CA GLY A 19 6.84 12.40 -1.24
C GLY A 19 7.30 13.19 -0.01
N LYS A 20 8.40 13.94 -0.15
CA LYS A 20 8.83 14.92 0.86
C LYS A 20 7.77 16.03 0.94
N ALA A 21 7.34 16.40 2.14
CA ALA A 21 6.32 17.43 2.33
C ALA A 21 6.82 18.80 1.82
N GLY A 22 6.00 19.51 1.05
CA GLY A 22 6.25 20.91 0.64
C GLY A 22 6.44 21.19 -0.86
N GLY A 23 6.36 20.18 -1.74
CA GLY A 23 6.41 20.40 -3.20
C GLY A 23 5.13 21.03 -3.76
N ALA A 24 5.24 21.74 -4.90
CA ALA A 24 4.08 22.21 -5.65
C ALA A 24 3.21 21.01 -6.07
N PHE A 25 1.90 21.09 -5.81
CA PHE A 25 0.97 20.02 -6.20
C PHE A 25 0.79 20.07 -7.71
N ASP A 26 1.32 19.07 -8.41
CA ASP A 26 1.04 18.84 -9.82
C ASP A 26 -0.03 17.74 -9.94
N PRO A 27 -1.29 18.09 -10.28
CA PRO A 27 -2.39 17.13 -10.39
C PRO A 27 -2.11 16.02 -11.42
N LEU A 28 -1.34 16.32 -12.47
CA LEU A 28 -1.05 15.36 -13.55
C LEU A 28 -0.08 14.28 -13.06
N THR A 29 0.96 14.69 -12.33
CA THR A 29 1.94 13.76 -11.73
C THR A 29 1.29 12.92 -10.62
N PHE A 30 0.32 13.45 -9.88
CA PHE A 30 -0.45 12.69 -8.89
C PHE A 30 -1.36 11.64 -9.56
N ALA A 31 -2.08 12.03 -10.61
CA ALA A 31 -2.99 11.13 -11.34
C ALA A 31 -2.25 9.97 -12.01
N MET A 32 -0.99 10.15 -12.40
CA MET A 32 -0.16 9.14 -13.04
C MET A 32 0.52 8.18 -12.05
N LYS A 33 0.35 8.36 -10.73
CA LYS A 33 0.90 7.42 -9.76
C LYS A 33 0.27 6.04 -9.95
N PRO A 34 1.06 4.95 -10.03
CA PRO A 34 0.54 3.62 -10.33
C PRO A 34 -0.53 3.18 -9.32
N GLN A 35 -0.39 3.58 -8.05
CA GLN A 35 -1.38 3.31 -7.02
C GLN A 35 -2.71 4.05 -7.27
N VAL A 36 -2.67 5.32 -7.68
CA VAL A 36 -3.88 6.11 -7.97
C VAL A 36 -4.58 5.59 -9.23
N VAL A 37 -3.81 5.25 -10.27
CA VAL A 37 -4.36 4.69 -11.51
C VAL A 37 -5.11 3.37 -11.25
N ILE A 38 -4.50 2.44 -10.49
CA ILE A 38 -5.14 1.16 -10.18
C ILE A 38 -6.38 1.37 -9.30
N ARG A 39 -6.37 2.35 -8.38
CA ARG A 39 -7.56 2.73 -7.60
C ARG A 39 -8.67 3.32 -8.46
N ALA A 40 -8.32 4.13 -9.46
CA ALA A 40 -9.28 4.65 -10.42
C ALA A 40 -9.91 3.52 -11.27
N LEU A 41 -9.15 2.48 -11.59
CA LEU A 41 -9.69 1.27 -12.22
C LEU A 41 -10.65 0.52 -11.29
N CYS A 42 -10.28 0.29 -10.01
CA CYS A 42 -11.18 -0.31 -9.02
C CYS A 42 -12.49 0.49 -8.87
N TRP A 43 -12.37 1.82 -8.87
CA TRP A 43 -13.50 2.74 -8.82
C TRP A 43 -14.41 2.56 -10.05
N LEU A 44 -13.84 2.60 -11.27
CA LEU A 44 -14.56 2.43 -12.51
C LEU A 44 -15.28 1.07 -12.56
N PHE A 45 -14.59 -0.01 -12.22
CA PHE A 45 -15.17 -1.35 -12.23
C PHE A 45 -16.31 -1.47 -11.22
N SER A 46 -16.16 -0.89 -10.04
CA SER A 46 -17.22 -0.86 -9.02
C SER A 46 -18.46 -0.10 -9.53
N VAL A 47 -18.27 1.03 -10.23
CA VAL A 47 -19.36 1.79 -10.87
C VAL A 47 -20.11 0.97 -11.90
N VAL A 48 -19.38 0.26 -12.77
CA VAL A 48 -20.01 -0.60 -13.78
C VAL A 48 -20.81 -1.72 -13.12
N VAL A 49 -20.27 -2.38 -12.09
CA VAL A 49 -20.96 -3.48 -11.39
C VAL A 49 -22.26 -3.00 -10.74
N PHE A 50 -22.23 -1.97 -9.89
CA PHE A 50 -23.46 -1.52 -9.23
C PHE A 50 -24.43 -0.85 -10.22
N GLY A 51 -23.90 -0.17 -11.25
CA GLY A 51 -24.71 0.50 -12.27
C GLY A 51 -25.50 -0.49 -13.12
N CYS A 52 -24.84 -1.54 -13.63
CA CYS A 52 -25.50 -2.59 -14.40
C CYS A 52 -26.58 -3.31 -13.59
N ILE A 53 -26.29 -3.67 -12.33
CA ILE A 53 -27.24 -4.38 -11.48
C ILE A 53 -28.40 -3.48 -11.02
N SER A 54 -28.14 -2.21 -10.73
CA SER A 54 -29.20 -1.29 -10.28
C SER A 54 -30.12 -0.84 -11.41
N SER A 55 -29.59 -0.69 -12.63
CA SER A 55 -30.39 -0.23 -13.78
C SER A 55 -31.23 -1.34 -14.40
N GLU A 56 -30.67 -2.53 -14.57
CA GLU A 56 -31.30 -3.61 -15.35
C GLU A 56 -31.36 -4.95 -14.60
N GLY A 57 -30.93 -4.99 -13.34
CA GLY A 57 -30.94 -6.21 -12.55
C GLY A 57 -32.30 -6.55 -11.94
N TRP A 58 -33.24 -5.61 -11.92
CA TRP A 58 -34.58 -5.79 -11.32
C TRP A 58 -35.66 -5.78 -12.40
N THR A 59 -36.52 -6.80 -12.37
CA THR A 59 -37.70 -6.88 -13.22
C THR A 59 -38.93 -7.05 -12.34
N GLU A 60 -39.98 -6.32 -12.67
CA GLU A 60 -41.28 -6.49 -12.02
C GLU A 60 -42.08 -7.56 -12.76
N LYS A 61 -42.59 -8.56 -12.02
CA LYS A 61 -43.53 -9.54 -12.55
C LYS A 61 -44.64 -9.72 -11.52
N ASP A 62 -45.90 -9.68 -11.94
CA ASP A 62 -47.06 -9.89 -11.07
C ASP A 62 -47.05 -9.03 -9.77
N GLY A 63 -46.57 -7.77 -9.85
CA GLY A 63 -46.50 -6.83 -8.73
C GLY A 63 -45.40 -7.12 -7.71
N LYS A 64 -44.43 -7.99 -8.04
CA LYS A 64 -43.26 -8.31 -7.21
C LYS A 64 -41.98 -8.06 -7.97
N GLU A 65 -40.98 -7.47 -7.30
CA GLU A 65 -39.65 -7.25 -7.85
C GLU A 65 -38.81 -8.51 -7.72
N TYR A 66 -38.28 -8.98 -8.85
CA TYR A 66 -37.38 -10.12 -8.92
C TYR A 66 -36.04 -9.69 -9.50
N CYS A 67 -34.97 -10.26 -8.95
CA CYS A 67 -33.64 -10.10 -9.51
C CYS A 67 -33.49 -10.99 -10.76
N LEU A 68 -32.85 -10.48 -11.81
CA LEU A 68 -32.60 -11.25 -13.04
C LEU A 68 -31.66 -12.45 -12.81
N TYR A 69 -30.88 -12.46 -11.71
CA TYR A 69 -30.13 -13.62 -11.25
C TYR A 69 -31.06 -14.67 -10.63
N ASN A 70 -31.73 -15.45 -11.48
CA ASN A 70 -32.56 -16.59 -11.08
C ASN A 70 -33.71 -16.24 -10.10
N GLY A 71 -34.19 -14.99 -10.09
CA GLY A 71 -35.20 -14.52 -9.15
C GLY A 71 -34.69 -14.30 -7.72
N ASP A 72 -33.39 -14.48 -7.47
CA ASP A 72 -32.80 -14.37 -6.14
C ASP A 72 -32.47 -12.91 -5.81
N GLY A 73 -33.34 -12.28 -5.02
CA GLY A 73 -33.13 -10.91 -4.56
C GLY A 73 -31.85 -10.70 -3.75
N MET A 74 -31.29 -11.74 -3.14
CA MET A 74 -30.02 -11.63 -2.40
C MET A 74 -28.83 -11.49 -3.34
N ALA A 75 -28.87 -12.07 -4.54
CA ALA A 75 -27.79 -11.96 -5.52
C ALA A 75 -27.61 -10.50 -6.00
N CYS A 76 -28.70 -9.85 -6.44
CA CYS A 76 -28.66 -8.44 -6.85
C CYS A 76 -28.25 -7.53 -5.68
N LYS A 77 -28.81 -7.75 -4.47
CA LYS A 77 -28.46 -6.96 -3.28
C LYS A 77 -26.99 -7.11 -2.91
N TYR A 78 -26.45 -8.32 -2.95
CA TYR A 78 -25.05 -8.60 -2.67
C TYR A 78 -24.14 -7.91 -3.70
N GLY A 79 -24.42 -8.06 -4.99
CA GLY A 79 -23.66 -7.38 -6.06
C GLY A 79 -23.67 -5.86 -5.92
N ASN A 80 -24.84 -5.27 -5.63
CA ASN A 80 -24.97 -3.83 -5.37
C ASN A 80 -24.18 -3.40 -4.12
N MET A 81 -24.24 -4.16 -3.03
CA MET A 81 -23.48 -3.87 -1.82
C MET A 81 -21.98 -3.84 -2.14
N VAL A 82 -21.45 -4.90 -2.75
CA VAL A 82 -20.01 -5.00 -3.06
C VAL A 82 -19.58 -3.88 -4.02
N GLY A 83 -20.41 -3.52 -4.99
CA GLY A 83 -20.14 -2.40 -5.91
C GLY A 83 -20.16 -1.04 -5.23
N VAL A 84 -21.18 -0.71 -4.44
CA VAL A 84 -21.31 0.61 -3.78
C VAL A 84 -20.21 0.82 -2.73
N PHE A 85 -19.97 -0.16 -1.86
CA PHE A 85 -18.89 -0.04 -0.88
C PHE A 85 -17.51 -0.03 -1.54
N GLY A 86 -17.32 -0.78 -2.63
CA GLY A 86 -16.09 -0.74 -3.43
C GLY A 86 -15.84 0.63 -4.06
N PHE A 87 -16.89 1.27 -4.57
CA PHE A 87 -16.85 2.63 -5.09
C PHE A 87 -16.44 3.65 -4.01
N LEU A 88 -17.14 3.63 -2.87
CA LEU A 88 -16.87 4.55 -1.75
C LEU A 88 -15.47 4.34 -1.18
N ALA A 89 -15.06 3.09 -0.97
CA ALA A 89 -13.73 2.77 -0.49
C ALA A 89 -12.65 3.22 -1.47
N SER A 90 -12.83 3.02 -2.78
CA SER A 90 -11.89 3.49 -3.79
C SER A 90 -11.71 5.01 -3.75
N MET A 91 -12.80 5.78 -3.61
CA MET A 91 -12.72 7.23 -3.42
C MET A 91 -12.00 7.61 -2.12
N GLY A 92 -12.31 6.91 -1.02
CA GLY A 92 -11.68 7.13 0.28
C GLY A 92 -10.17 6.88 0.25
N PHE A 93 -9.71 5.80 -0.38
CA PHE A 93 -8.29 5.50 -0.53
C PHE A 93 -7.59 6.45 -1.51
N MET A 94 -8.24 6.88 -2.61
CA MET A 94 -7.69 7.92 -3.46
C MET A 94 -7.50 9.26 -2.71
N GLY A 95 -8.47 9.67 -1.89
CA GLY A 95 -8.32 10.82 -0.99
C GLY A 95 -7.28 10.58 0.11
N GLY A 96 -7.14 9.34 0.57
CA GLY A 96 -6.11 8.89 1.49
C GLY A 96 -4.70 9.08 0.94
N GLU A 97 -4.47 8.81 -0.34
CA GLU A 97 -3.19 9.08 -1.01
C GLU A 97 -2.86 10.59 -1.01
N PHE A 98 -3.85 11.47 -1.18
CA PHE A 98 -3.64 12.91 -1.07
C PHE A 98 -3.23 13.33 0.36
N LEU A 99 -3.89 12.77 1.38
CA LEU A 99 -3.53 13.00 2.78
C LEU A 99 -2.15 12.42 3.11
N PHE A 100 -1.77 11.31 2.48
CA PHE A 100 -0.49 10.64 2.69
C PHE A 100 0.70 11.55 2.38
N GLU A 101 0.62 12.37 1.34
CA GLU A 101 1.65 13.34 0.99
C GLU A 101 1.80 14.45 2.04
N ARG A 102 0.73 14.75 2.78
CA ARG A 102 0.71 15.77 3.83
C ARG A 102 1.13 15.24 5.20
N MET A 103 1.18 13.92 5.38
CA MET A 103 1.55 13.30 6.66
C MET A 103 3.07 13.31 6.87
N SER A 104 3.54 13.95 7.94
CA SER A 104 4.96 13.92 8.37
C SER A 104 5.31 12.72 9.27
N SER A 105 4.30 12.07 9.90
CA SER A 105 4.53 10.99 10.86
C SER A 105 4.54 9.61 10.21
N VAL A 106 5.65 8.89 10.39
CA VAL A 106 5.86 7.50 9.95
C VAL A 106 4.82 6.55 10.53
N LYS A 107 4.40 6.76 11.79
CA LYS A 107 3.41 5.93 12.48
C LYS A 107 2.02 5.98 11.83
N SER A 108 1.60 7.15 11.36
CA SER A 108 0.31 7.31 10.65
C SER A 108 0.36 6.72 9.25
N ARG A 109 1.50 6.89 8.55
CA ARG A 109 1.76 6.28 7.25
C ARG A 109 1.67 4.75 7.32
N LYS A 110 2.31 4.12 8.32
CA LYS A 110 2.22 2.67 8.58
C LYS A 110 0.80 2.17 8.76
N ARG A 111 0.01 2.86 9.60
CA ARG A 111 -1.39 2.49 9.86
C ARG A 111 -2.25 2.58 8.61
N TYR A 112 -2.06 3.65 7.83
CA TYR A 112 -2.76 3.82 6.56
C TYR A 112 -2.41 2.69 5.58
N VAL A 113 -1.13 2.38 5.38
CA VAL A 113 -0.69 1.31 4.47
C VAL A 113 -1.23 -0.06 4.92
N MET A 114 -1.23 -0.34 6.22
CA MET A 114 -1.77 -1.58 6.78
C MET A 114 -3.30 -1.67 6.60
N ALA A 115 -4.01 -0.58 6.84
CA ALA A 115 -5.46 -0.50 6.60
C ALA A 115 -5.79 -0.68 5.13
N ASP A 116 -5.01 -0.06 4.24
CA ASP A 116 -5.20 -0.17 2.80
C ASP A 116 -4.96 -1.60 2.29
N MET A 117 -3.88 -2.23 2.73
CA MET A 117 -3.57 -3.63 2.44
C MET A 117 -4.67 -4.56 2.92
N GLY A 118 -5.08 -4.43 4.19
CA GLY A 118 -6.09 -5.29 4.80
C GLY A 118 -7.45 -5.15 4.14
N PHE A 119 -7.90 -3.90 3.91
CA PHE A 119 -9.15 -3.65 3.22
C PHE A 119 -9.11 -4.19 1.78
N SER A 120 -8.03 -3.95 1.05
CA SER A 120 -7.92 -4.38 -0.35
C SER A 120 -7.94 -5.90 -0.50
N ALA A 121 -7.26 -6.62 0.41
CA ALA A 121 -7.30 -8.08 0.44
C ALA A 121 -8.70 -8.61 0.79
N PHE A 122 -9.35 -8.04 1.80
CA PHE A 122 -10.71 -8.41 2.17
C PHE A 122 -11.71 -8.13 1.03
N TRP A 123 -11.57 -6.98 0.36
CA TRP A 123 -12.46 -6.59 -0.72
C TRP A 123 -12.27 -7.44 -1.99
N THR A 124 -11.04 -7.89 -2.25
CA THR A 124 -10.75 -8.90 -3.27
C THR A 124 -11.56 -10.16 -3.03
N PHE A 125 -11.57 -10.65 -1.78
CA PHE A 125 -12.35 -11.84 -1.41
C PHE A 125 -13.86 -11.61 -1.56
N MET A 126 -14.39 -10.44 -1.20
CA MET A 126 -15.79 -10.09 -1.42
C MET A 126 -16.15 -10.10 -2.92
N TYR A 127 -15.32 -9.53 -3.78
CA TYR A 127 -15.55 -9.59 -5.23
C TYR A 127 -15.43 -11.00 -5.79
N PHE A 128 -14.59 -11.85 -5.23
CA PHE A 128 -14.49 -13.27 -5.60
C PHE A 128 -15.78 -14.03 -5.27
N VAL A 129 -16.30 -13.85 -4.06
CA VAL A 129 -17.61 -14.42 -3.67
C VAL A 129 -18.72 -13.87 -4.56
N ALA A 130 -18.70 -12.57 -4.89
CA ALA A 130 -19.68 -11.94 -5.78
C ALA A 130 -19.66 -12.57 -7.16
N PHE A 131 -18.47 -12.73 -7.74
CA PHE A 131 -18.31 -13.39 -9.03
C PHE A 131 -18.88 -14.81 -9.02
N LEU A 132 -18.50 -15.64 -8.05
CA LEU A 132 -18.97 -17.02 -7.97
C LEU A 132 -20.49 -17.09 -7.79
N TYR A 133 -21.04 -16.26 -6.90
CA TYR A 133 -22.47 -16.27 -6.60
C TYR A 133 -23.31 -15.76 -7.78
N LEU A 134 -22.92 -14.63 -8.38
CA LEU A 134 -23.61 -14.07 -9.55
C LEU A 134 -23.50 -15.00 -10.75
N TRP A 135 -22.34 -15.61 -10.98
CA TRP A 135 -22.15 -16.60 -12.04
C TRP A 135 -23.03 -17.84 -11.84
N SER A 136 -23.07 -18.39 -10.63
CA SER A 136 -23.89 -19.55 -10.30
C SER A 136 -25.37 -19.26 -10.54
N GLN A 137 -25.87 -18.12 -10.05
CA GLN A 137 -27.26 -17.74 -10.26
C GLN A 137 -27.56 -17.41 -11.72
N TRP A 138 -26.65 -16.75 -12.43
CA TRP A 138 -26.81 -16.47 -13.86
C TRP A 138 -26.88 -17.77 -14.68
N SER A 139 -26.01 -18.74 -14.39
CA SER A 139 -25.99 -20.03 -15.09
C SER A 139 -27.25 -20.87 -14.89
N SER A 140 -27.95 -20.66 -13.77
CA SER A 140 -29.21 -21.35 -13.44
C SER A 140 -30.45 -20.55 -13.85
N SER A 141 -30.28 -19.31 -14.32
CA SER A 141 -31.38 -18.41 -14.62
C SER A 141 -32.08 -18.76 -15.94
N PRO A 142 -33.43 -18.74 -16.00
CA PRO A 142 -34.15 -18.84 -17.26
C PRO A 142 -33.90 -17.58 -18.11
N PRO A 143 -33.87 -17.71 -19.45
CA PRO A 143 -33.64 -16.56 -20.33
C PRO A 143 -34.70 -15.48 -20.08
N PRO A 144 -34.30 -14.21 -19.85
CA PRO A 144 -35.25 -13.16 -19.55
C PRO A 144 -36.17 -12.92 -20.76
N PRO A 145 -37.49 -12.71 -20.54
CA PRO A 145 -38.41 -12.40 -21.63
C PRO A 145 -37.95 -11.11 -22.32
N LEU A 146 -37.77 -11.17 -23.64
CA LEU A 146 -37.24 -10.09 -24.50
C LEU A 146 -35.72 -9.82 -24.45
N GLY A 147 -34.95 -10.56 -23.64
CA GLY A 147 -33.48 -10.40 -23.58
C GLY A 147 -33.00 -9.08 -22.96
N ILE A 148 -33.92 -8.24 -22.47
CA ILE A 148 -33.63 -6.98 -21.80
C ILE A 148 -32.89 -7.29 -20.49
N GLY A 149 -31.78 -6.59 -20.21
CA GLY A 149 -30.97 -6.79 -19.01
C GLY A 149 -29.90 -7.87 -19.09
N ALA A 150 -29.98 -8.80 -20.05
CA ALA A 150 -29.03 -9.92 -20.11
C ALA A 150 -27.59 -9.48 -20.39
N GLY A 151 -27.42 -8.44 -21.22
CA GLY A 151 -26.11 -7.85 -21.51
C GLY A 151 -25.48 -7.21 -20.27
N SER A 152 -26.25 -6.42 -19.53
CA SER A 152 -25.80 -5.75 -18.31
C SER A 152 -25.46 -6.73 -17.19
N MET A 153 -26.24 -7.79 -17.00
CA MET A 153 -25.93 -8.82 -16.00
C MET A 153 -24.63 -9.56 -16.31
N LYS A 154 -24.43 -9.98 -17.58
CA LYS A 154 -23.17 -10.60 -17.99
C LYS A 154 -21.99 -9.64 -17.84
N THR A 155 -22.19 -8.37 -18.16
CA THR A 155 -21.18 -7.31 -17.98
C THR A 155 -20.81 -7.18 -16.51
N ALA A 156 -21.79 -7.10 -15.60
CA ALA A 156 -21.53 -7.03 -14.16
C ALA A 156 -20.67 -8.21 -13.67
N ILE A 157 -20.94 -9.44 -14.14
CA ILE A 157 -20.13 -10.61 -13.79
C ILE A 157 -18.67 -10.47 -14.25
N TRP A 158 -18.44 -10.07 -15.51
CA TRP A 158 -17.09 -9.87 -16.04
C TRP A 158 -16.33 -8.78 -15.30
N PHE A 159 -17.01 -7.69 -14.96
CA PHE A 159 -16.41 -6.60 -14.20
C PHE A 159 -16.15 -6.99 -12.73
N CYS A 160 -16.94 -7.87 -12.12
CA CYS A 160 -16.58 -8.50 -10.84
C CYS A 160 -15.26 -9.28 -10.97
N LEU A 161 -15.06 -10.06 -12.04
CA LEU A 161 -13.81 -10.78 -12.28
C LEU A 161 -12.61 -9.83 -12.42
N PHE A 162 -12.75 -8.76 -13.21
CA PHE A 162 -11.69 -7.75 -13.33
C PHE A 162 -11.42 -7.01 -12.02
N SER A 163 -12.47 -6.78 -11.23
CA SER A 163 -12.36 -6.17 -9.91
C SER A 163 -11.53 -7.03 -8.94
N ILE A 164 -11.65 -8.36 -8.98
CA ILE A 164 -10.80 -9.26 -8.18
C ILE A 164 -9.32 -8.98 -8.48
N VAL A 165 -8.96 -8.91 -9.76
CA VAL A 165 -7.57 -8.65 -10.17
C VAL A 165 -7.11 -7.27 -9.73
N SER A 166 -7.92 -6.22 -9.91
CA SER A 166 -7.53 -4.86 -9.55
C SER A 166 -7.39 -4.65 -8.05
N TRP A 167 -8.29 -5.21 -7.23
CA TRP A 167 -8.18 -5.15 -5.76
C TRP A 167 -7.01 -6.00 -5.24
N ALA A 168 -6.70 -7.14 -5.87
CA ALA A 168 -5.52 -7.93 -5.54
C ALA A 168 -4.23 -7.15 -5.84
N LEU A 169 -4.16 -6.48 -7.00
CA LEU A 169 -3.02 -5.62 -7.33
C LEU A 169 -2.85 -4.46 -6.35
N CYS A 170 -3.96 -3.85 -5.90
CA CYS A 170 -3.95 -2.86 -4.83
C CYS A 170 -3.34 -3.41 -3.52
N ALA A 171 -3.78 -4.60 -3.09
CA ALA A 171 -3.24 -5.25 -1.90
C ALA A 171 -1.74 -5.57 -2.04
N LEU A 172 -1.31 -6.06 -3.20
CA LEU A 172 0.09 -6.37 -3.50
C LEU A 172 0.97 -5.12 -3.51
N MET A 173 0.51 -4.01 -4.09
CA MET A 173 1.25 -2.75 -4.05
C MET A 173 1.35 -2.19 -2.63
N ALA A 174 0.26 -2.24 -1.86
CA ALA A 174 0.27 -1.84 -0.45
C ALA A 174 1.24 -2.71 0.36
N TYR A 175 1.30 -4.02 0.10
CA TYR A 175 2.25 -4.93 0.72
C TYR A 175 3.71 -4.58 0.35
N LYS A 176 4.02 -4.33 -0.93
CA LYS A 176 5.35 -3.88 -1.35
C LYS A 176 5.75 -2.58 -0.65
N ARG A 177 4.82 -1.62 -0.58
CA ARG A 177 5.01 -0.34 0.11
C ARG A 177 5.24 -0.51 1.61
N PHE A 178 4.56 -1.47 2.22
CA PHE A 178 4.76 -1.84 3.62
C PHE A 178 6.17 -2.39 3.87
N LEU A 179 6.67 -3.28 3.00
CA LEU A 179 8.02 -3.83 3.11
C LEU A 179 9.11 -2.75 3.00
N ILE A 180 8.96 -1.83 2.04
CA ILE A 180 9.90 -0.71 1.85
C ILE A 180 9.92 0.18 3.10
N GLY A 181 8.77 0.60 3.61
CA GLY A 181 8.72 1.45 4.80
C GLY A 181 9.12 0.74 6.10
N ALA A 182 8.94 -0.59 6.19
CA ALA A 182 9.46 -1.37 7.30
C ALA A 182 11.00 -1.37 7.31
N GLY A 183 11.65 -1.46 6.15
CA GLY A 183 13.11 -1.34 6.01
C GLY A 183 13.65 0.01 6.48
N ASP A 184 13.00 1.11 6.09
CA ASP A 184 13.39 2.48 6.49
C ASP A 184 13.23 2.74 8.00
N GLU A 185 12.22 2.13 8.65
CA GLU A 185 12.02 2.19 10.10
C GLU A 185 13.20 1.57 10.86
N PHE A 186 13.83 0.51 10.33
CA PHE A 186 15.00 -0.09 10.96
C PHE A 186 16.23 0.80 10.80
N THR A 187 16.52 1.32 9.61
CA THR A 187 17.68 2.21 9.37
C THR A 187 17.62 3.48 10.23
N SER A 188 16.45 4.12 10.30
CA SER A 188 16.27 5.32 11.13
C SER A 188 16.39 5.04 12.63
N ALA A 189 15.99 3.85 13.11
CA ALA A 189 16.19 3.46 14.51
C ALA A 189 17.67 3.28 14.88
N PHE A 190 18.52 2.85 13.94
CA PHE A 190 19.98 2.75 14.15
C PHE A 190 20.69 4.10 14.09
N GLU A 191 20.17 5.07 13.32
CA GLU A 191 20.71 6.44 13.25
C GLU A 191 20.38 7.29 14.49
N THR A 192 19.37 6.91 15.28
CA THR A 192 18.94 7.69 16.46
C THR A 192 19.75 7.38 17.73
N ASP A 193 20.69 6.44 17.68
CA ASP A 193 21.60 6.15 18.80
C ASP A 193 22.92 6.93 18.64
N PRO A 194 23.19 7.97 19.47
CA PRO A 194 24.42 8.77 19.37
C PRO A 194 25.70 7.95 19.62
N ALA A 195 25.61 6.72 20.14
CA ALA A 195 26.76 5.83 20.31
C ALA A 195 27.20 5.14 19.01
N ASN A 196 26.33 5.04 17.98
CA ASN A 196 26.60 4.29 16.75
C ASN A 196 27.00 5.14 15.54
N VAL A 197 26.94 6.47 15.65
CA VAL A 197 27.34 7.41 14.58
C VAL A 197 28.83 7.25 14.19
N VAL A 198 29.64 6.65 15.06
CA VAL A 198 31.07 6.42 14.82
C VAL A 198 31.35 5.14 14.01
N HIS A 199 30.42 4.18 13.94
CA HIS A 199 30.65 2.88 13.26
C HIS A 199 30.05 2.80 11.85
N GLN A 200 29.23 3.76 11.42
CA GLN A 200 28.49 3.69 10.16
C GLN A 200 29.28 4.11 8.91
N GLN A 201 30.56 4.48 9.02
CA GLN A 201 31.40 4.68 7.82
C GLN A 201 31.90 3.37 7.20
N ALA A 202 31.61 2.21 7.79
CA ALA A 202 32.22 0.94 7.38
C ALA A 202 31.30 -0.07 6.66
N TYR A 203 29.98 0.17 6.56
CA TYR A 203 29.06 -0.81 5.93
C TYR A 203 28.06 -0.16 4.97
N GLY A 204 28.58 0.64 4.03
CA GLY A 204 27.87 0.92 2.79
C GLY A 204 28.07 -0.26 1.84
N TYR A 205 27.07 -1.14 1.70
CA TYR A 205 27.06 -2.16 0.65
C TYR A 205 26.85 -1.44 -0.69
N SER A 206 27.94 -0.97 -1.29
CA SER A 206 28.00 -0.51 -2.67
C SER A 206 28.32 -1.74 -3.53
N MET A 207 27.32 -2.18 -4.29
CA MET A 207 27.55 -3.05 -5.44
C MET A 207 27.85 -2.15 -6.63
N ASP A 208 29.11 -1.78 -6.79
CA ASP A 208 29.68 -1.54 -8.11
C ASP A 208 31.18 -1.88 -8.10
N ASN A 209 31.61 -2.50 -9.19
CA ASN A 209 32.85 -3.22 -9.37
C ASN A 209 33.92 -2.26 -9.91
N ASP A 210 35.08 -2.16 -9.27
CA ASP A 210 36.41 -2.14 -9.92
C ASP A 210 37.51 -1.70 -8.96
N ASN A 211 38.46 -2.62 -8.77
CA ASN A 211 39.90 -2.44 -8.57
C ASN A 211 40.51 -2.03 -7.19
N ASP A 212 41.42 -2.91 -6.76
CA ASP A 212 42.64 -2.77 -5.94
C ASP A 212 42.64 -2.24 -4.47
N GLN A 213 43.18 -3.15 -3.63
CA GLN A 213 44.25 -2.95 -2.62
C GLN A 213 43.93 -2.54 -1.15
N TYR A 214 44.21 -3.53 -0.29
CA TYR A 214 44.64 -3.51 1.12
C TYR A 214 43.65 -3.13 2.24
N SER A 215 43.04 -4.17 2.80
CA SER A 215 42.59 -4.21 4.20
C SER A 215 43.78 -4.38 5.15
N ALA A 216 43.89 -3.50 6.16
CA ALA A 216 44.62 -3.80 7.40
C ALA A 216 43.84 -3.25 8.61
N SER A 217 43.45 -4.16 9.50
CA SER A 217 42.73 -3.91 10.75
C SER A 217 43.75 -3.76 11.90
N PRO A 218 43.73 -2.70 12.72
CA PRO A 218 44.63 -2.62 13.86
C PRO A 218 43.98 -3.18 15.13
N PHE A 219 44.79 -3.91 15.91
CA PHE A 219 44.67 -4.30 17.33
C PHE A 219 44.41 -5.79 17.65
N GLY A 220 45.53 -6.52 17.78
CA GLY A 220 45.68 -7.65 18.69
C GLY A 220 46.73 -7.36 19.77
N GLN A 221 46.28 -7.15 21.02
CA GLN A 221 46.76 -7.69 22.32
C GLN A 221 48.27 -7.59 22.77
N PRO A 222 48.63 -7.85 24.07
CA PRO A 222 48.91 -6.85 25.12
C PRO A 222 50.34 -7.00 25.76
N GLN A 223 50.67 -6.26 26.85
CA GLN A 223 51.34 -6.72 28.10
C GLN A 223 52.35 -5.74 28.79
N GLN A 224 52.17 -5.60 30.12
CA GLN A 224 53.14 -5.37 31.23
C GLN A 224 53.81 -3.99 31.54
N GLY A 225 53.43 -3.44 32.71
CA GLY A 225 54.31 -3.43 33.91
C GLY A 225 54.96 -2.10 34.34
N GLY A 226 54.69 -1.66 35.59
CA GLY A 226 55.57 -0.74 36.34
C GLY A 226 54.85 0.28 37.23
N MET A 227 54.96 0.14 38.55
CA MET A 227 54.48 1.08 39.58
C MET A 227 55.55 2.15 39.90
N GLU A 228 55.17 3.43 40.01
CA GLU A 228 55.89 4.43 40.82
C GLU A 228 54.91 5.32 41.60
N GLN A 229 54.94 5.20 42.92
CA GLN A 229 54.49 6.21 43.88
C GLN A 229 55.66 7.18 44.13
N GLN A 230 55.40 8.48 44.36
CA GLN A 230 55.82 9.26 45.54
C GLN A 230 55.80 10.79 45.33
N GLN A 231 54.74 11.41 45.84
CA GLN A 231 54.72 12.50 46.85
C GLN A 231 55.63 13.75 46.71
N SER A 232 55.02 14.91 46.44
CA SER A 232 55.21 16.22 47.12
C SER A 232 54.30 17.28 46.44
N GLY A 233 53.56 18.17 47.10
CA GLY A 233 53.42 18.49 48.51
C GLY A 233 52.06 19.15 48.79
N LEU A 234 51.67 19.10 50.06
CA LEU A 234 50.68 19.98 50.67
C LEU A 234 51.42 21.25 51.11
N GLU A 235 50.99 22.44 50.68
CA GLU A 235 50.82 23.58 51.59
C GLU A 235 49.94 24.67 50.95
N TYR A 236 49.26 25.41 51.82
CA TYR A 236 48.08 26.23 51.58
C TYR A 236 48.39 27.68 51.20
N GLN A 237 47.33 28.29 50.66
CA GLN A 237 46.99 29.71 50.60
C GLN A 237 47.62 30.54 49.48
N GLN A 238 46.73 30.89 48.54
CA GLN A 238 46.78 32.10 47.74
C GLN A 238 47.36 33.25 48.58
N PRO A 239 48.40 33.91 48.10
CA PRO A 239 48.39 35.33 48.18
C PRO A 239 47.51 35.79 46.96
N THR A 240 47.16 37.05 46.80
CA THR A 240 48.22 38.04 46.91
C THR A 240 49.45 37.50 46.11
N TYR A 241 50.64 38.04 46.23
CA TYR A 241 51.65 37.80 45.18
C TYR A 241 52.52 36.55 45.37
#